data_AF-A0A667GH24-F1
#
_entry.id   AF-A0A667GH24-F1
#
_cell.length_a   1.000
_cell.length_b   1.000
_cell.length_c   1.000
_cell.angle_alpha   90.00
_cell.angle_beta   90.00
_cell.angle_gamma   90.00
#
_symmetry.space_group_name_H-M   'P 1'
#
loop_
_entity.id
_entity.type
_entity.pdbx_description
1 polymer ?
#
loop_
_entity_poly.entity_id
_entity_poly.type
_entity_poly.pdbx_seq_one_letter_code
_entity_poly.pdbx_strand_id
1 'polypeptide(L)'
;MKLDINHKKIFGKVTNTWRLKNILLKNEWTNQEVKVEIKKYMEVNKDDNTTTQSLWDAAKAVIRRKYIAIQAFLKKEERSQIHNLTLCPKEVVKEEQIKPKTSRRQEIIKTRAEINAIEPKTQHRLMKLEAGYLKELTKLINH
;
A
#
# COMPACT_ATOMS: atom_id res chain seq x y z
N MET A 1 3.17 -33.33 37.84
CA MET A 1 4.07 -32.42 37.11
C MET A 1 3.35 -31.09 36.90
N LYS A 2 3.79 -30.01 37.55
CA LYS A 2 3.24 -28.66 37.35
C LYS A 2 4.02 -28.01 36.21
N LEU A 3 3.33 -27.64 35.13
CA LEU A 3 3.90 -26.88 34.02
C LEU A 3 3.74 -25.39 34.34
N ASP A 4 4.80 -24.76 34.85
CA ASP A 4 4.88 -23.30 34.91
C ASP A 4 5.16 -22.78 33.50
N ILE A 5 4.11 -22.31 32.84
CA ILE A 5 4.22 -21.63 31.55
C ILE A 5 4.62 -20.19 31.85
N ASN A 6 5.91 -19.89 31.78
CA ASN A 6 6.44 -18.55 31.99
C ASN A 6 6.25 -17.71 30.71
N HIS A 7 5.08 -17.06 30.58
CA HIS A 7 4.79 -16.17 29.46
C HIS A 7 5.31 -14.77 29.77
N LYS A 8 6.63 -14.59 29.63
CA LYS A 8 7.25 -13.26 29.58
C LYS A 8 6.83 -12.57 28.29
N LYS A 9 5.67 -11.93 28.32
CA LYS A 9 5.11 -11.15 27.22
C LYS A 9 6.00 -9.92 27.03
N ILE A 10 6.94 -10.02 26.10
CA ILE A 10 7.75 -8.88 25.64
C ILE A 10 6.80 -7.95 24.90
N PHE A 11 6.14 -7.05 25.62
CA PHE A 11 5.53 -5.87 25.03
C PHE A 11 6.67 -4.93 24.64
N GLY A 12 7.31 -5.22 23.50
CA GLY A 12 8.06 -4.19 22.80
C GLY A 12 7.10 -3.03 22.55
N LYS A 13 7.45 -1.82 23.01
CA LYS A 13 6.69 -0.61 22.69
C LYS A 13 6.60 -0.53 21.17
N VAL A 14 5.46 -0.92 20.60
CA VAL A 14 5.14 -0.64 19.20
C VAL A 14 4.90 0.86 19.15
N THR A 15 5.95 1.62 18.91
CA THR A 15 5.81 3.01 18.52
C THR A 15 5.08 3.00 17.19
N ASN A 16 3.77 3.30 17.22
CA ASN A 16 2.93 3.45 16.03
C ASN A 16 3.33 4.75 15.31
N THR A 17 4.60 4.84 14.89
CA THR A 17 5.10 5.93 14.07
C THR A 17 4.57 5.69 12.67
N TRP A 18 3.55 6.47 12.30
CA TRP A 18 3.05 6.43 10.93
C TRP A 18 4.19 6.77 9.96
N ARG A 19 4.38 5.90 8.94
CA ARG A 19 5.40 6.05 7.92
C ARG A 19 4.73 6.20 6.55
N LEU A 20 5.08 7.27 5.85
CA LEU A 20 4.65 7.49 4.48
C LEU A 20 5.30 6.45 3.56
N LYS A 21 4.51 5.84 2.68
CA LYS A 21 5.02 4.93 1.65
C LYS A 21 5.61 5.72 0.48
N ASN A 22 6.87 5.45 0.10
CA ASN A 22 7.54 6.11 -1.02
C ASN A 22 6.82 5.95 -2.37
N ILE A 23 6.01 4.89 -2.55
CA ILE A 23 5.21 4.71 -3.77
C ILE A 23 4.19 5.85 -3.95
N LEU A 24 3.65 6.39 -2.87
CA LEU A 24 2.69 7.50 -2.93
C LEU A 24 3.36 8.80 -3.40
N LEU A 25 4.63 9.01 -3.03
CA LEU A 25 5.43 10.15 -3.49
C LEU A 25 5.79 10.07 -4.98
N LYS A 26 5.83 8.86 -5.54
CA LYS A 26 6.08 8.63 -6.98
C LYS A 26 4.82 8.72 -7.83
N ASN A 27 3.64 8.80 -7.20
CA ASN A 27 2.36 8.84 -7.90
C ASN A 27 2.02 10.29 -8.27
N GLU A 28 2.00 10.57 -9.57
CA GLU A 28 1.79 11.94 -10.08
C GLU A 28 0.44 12.53 -9.63
N TRP A 29 -0.64 11.74 -9.67
CA TRP A 29 -1.96 12.19 -9.24
C TRP A 29 -1.97 12.60 -7.75
N THR A 30 -1.33 11.81 -6.90
CA THR A 30 -1.20 12.11 -5.46
C THR A 30 -0.43 13.40 -5.24
N ASN A 31 0.65 13.62 -6.01
CA ASN A 31 1.45 14.83 -5.94
C ASN A 31 0.67 16.07 -6.37
N GLN A 32 -0.10 15.97 -7.46
CA GLN A 32 -0.96 17.08 -7.93
C GLN A 32 -2.03 17.43 -6.89
N GLU A 33 -2.69 16.42 -6.33
CA GLU A 33 -3.74 16.60 -5.34
C GLU A 33 -3.20 17.28 -4.05
N VAL A 34 -2.02 16.87 -3.59
CA VAL A 34 -1.35 17.53 -2.45
C VAL A 34 -0.90 18.94 -2.80
N LYS A 35 -0.41 19.18 -4.03
CA LYS A 35 0.00 20.51 -4.49
C LYS A 35 -1.17 21.49 -4.53
N VAL A 36 -2.33 21.05 -4.99
CA VAL A 36 -3.57 21.85 -4.97
C VAL A 36 -3.97 22.18 -3.53
N GLU A 37 -3.93 21.20 -2.63
CA GLU A 37 -4.25 21.40 -1.22
C GLU A 37 -3.33 22.44 -0.54
N ILE A 38 -2.01 22.37 -0.82
CA ILE A 38 -1.04 23.34 -0.31
C ILE A 38 -1.34 24.74 -0.82
N LYS A 39 -1.61 24.91 -2.13
CA LYS A 39 -1.94 26.22 -2.70
C LYS A 39 -3.17 26.81 -2.03
N LYS A 40 -4.25 26.03 -1.91
CA LYS A 40 -5.49 26.44 -1.24
C LYS A 40 -5.25 26.85 0.21
N TYR A 41 -4.45 26.08 0.95
CA TYR A 41 -4.09 26.43 2.32
C TYR A 41 -3.34 27.77 2.38
N MET A 42 -2.37 27.98 1.50
CA MET A 42 -1.57 29.21 1.48
C MET A 42 -2.39 30.44 1.07
N GLU A 43 -3.36 30.30 0.17
CA GLU A 43 -4.26 31.40 -0.23
C GLU A 43 -5.14 31.87 0.92
N VAL A 44 -5.63 30.94 1.75
CA VAL A 44 -6.55 31.25 2.85
C VAL A 44 -5.85 31.74 4.12
N ASN A 45 -4.61 31.31 4.35
CA ASN A 45 -3.92 31.51 5.64
C ASN A 45 -2.72 32.46 5.55
N LYS A 46 -2.49 33.11 4.41
CA LYS A 46 -1.54 34.22 4.30
C LYS A 46 -2.18 35.47 4.92
N ASP A 47 -1.97 35.64 6.22
CA ASP A 47 -2.25 36.89 6.94
C ASP A 47 -0.94 37.45 7.50
N ASP A 48 -0.81 38.77 7.52
CA ASP A 48 0.40 39.48 7.96
C ASP A 48 0.70 39.25 9.45
N ASN A 49 -0.32 38.85 10.23
CA ASN A 49 -0.20 38.56 11.65
C ASN A 49 0.27 37.13 11.97
N THR A 50 0.33 36.23 10.97
CA THR A 50 0.65 34.82 11.21
C THR A 50 2.15 34.58 11.08
N THR A 51 2.78 34.07 12.15
CA THR A 51 4.21 33.73 12.12
C THR A 51 4.51 32.67 11.04
N THR A 52 5.58 32.86 10.28
CA THR A 52 6.03 31.90 9.23
C THR A 52 6.15 30.47 9.76
N GLN A 53 6.60 30.32 11.02
CA GLN A 53 6.73 29.03 11.68
C GLN A 53 5.37 28.34 11.91
N SER A 54 4.38 29.05 12.46
CA SER A 54 3.04 28.48 12.69
C SER A 54 2.34 28.15 11.38
N LEU A 55 2.54 28.99 10.35
CA LEU A 55 2.03 28.74 9.00
C LEU A 55 2.60 27.43 8.43
N TRP A 56 3.92 27.22 8.56
CA TRP A 56 4.60 26.01 8.10
C TRP A 56 4.20 24.75 8.88
N ASP A 57 4.07 24.86 10.21
CA ASP A 57 3.65 23.74 11.05
C ASP A 57 2.23 23.28 10.73
N ALA A 58 1.31 24.21 10.52
CA ALA A 58 -0.05 23.88 10.09
C ALA A 58 -0.10 23.37 8.64
N ALA A 59 0.68 23.92 7.72
CA ALA A 59 0.80 23.38 6.35
C ALA A 59 1.26 21.91 6.35
N LYS A 60 2.28 21.57 7.16
CA LYS A 60 2.73 20.17 7.33
C LYS A 60 1.61 19.27 7.85
N ALA A 61 0.80 19.74 8.79
CA ALA A 61 -0.33 18.97 9.32
C ALA A 61 -1.40 18.70 8.26
N VAL A 62 -1.72 19.70 7.43
CA VAL A 62 -2.65 19.58 6.29
C VAL A 62 -2.16 18.54 5.29
N ILE A 63 -0.91 18.65 4.86
CA ILE A 63 -0.28 17.70 3.93
C ILE A 63 -0.30 16.28 4.49
N ARG A 64 0.09 16.12 5.76
CA ARG A 64 0.10 14.81 6.44
C ARG A 64 -1.29 14.19 6.46
N ARG A 65 -2.33 14.96 6.80
CA ARG A 65 -3.73 14.49 6.81
C ARG A 65 -4.15 14.01 5.43
N LYS A 66 -3.79 14.72 4.37
CA LYS A 66 -4.12 14.36 2.98
C LYS A 66 -3.48 13.02 2.59
N TYR A 67 -2.18 12.84 2.86
CA TYR A 67 -1.50 11.57 2.58
C TYR A 67 -2.07 10.40 3.36
N ILE A 68 -2.44 10.60 4.63
CA ILE A 68 -3.09 9.57 5.45
C ILE A 68 -4.43 9.15 4.83
N ALA A 69 -5.24 10.13 4.39
CA ALA A 69 -6.53 9.86 3.76
C ALA A 69 -6.38 9.08 2.44
N ILE A 70 -5.44 9.49 1.58
CA ILE A 70 -5.15 8.80 0.30
C ILE A 70 -4.67 7.37 0.58
N GLN A 71 -3.77 7.19 1.54
CA GLN A 71 -3.27 5.86 1.91
C GLN A 71 -4.37 4.96 2.47
N ALA A 72 -5.27 5.50 3.28
CA ALA A 72 -6.42 4.76 3.81
C ALA A 72 -7.38 4.34 2.70
N PHE A 73 -7.66 5.24 1.75
CA PHE A 73 -8.47 4.96 0.57
C PHE A 73 -7.90 3.82 -0.27
N LEU A 74 -6.62 3.92 -0.66
CA LEU A 74 -5.95 2.88 -1.46
C LEU A 74 -5.92 1.53 -0.75
N LYS A 75 -5.69 1.52 0.57
CA LYS A 75 -5.72 0.29 1.36
C LYS A 75 -7.10 -0.34 1.40
N LYS A 76 -8.16 0.47 1.42
CA LYS A 76 -9.55 -0.01 1.36
C LYS A 76 -9.85 -0.62 -0.01
N GLU A 77 -9.42 0.05 -1.07
CA GLU A 77 -9.60 -0.41 -2.45
C GLU A 77 -8.86 -1.73 -2.71
N GLU A 78 -7.58 -1.82 -2.34
CA GLU A 78 -6.78 -3.05 -2.44
C GLU A 78 -7.43 -4.22 -1.70
N ARG A 79 -7.91 -3.99 -0.47
CA ARG A 79 -8.64 -5.01 0.31
C ARG A 79 -9.92 -5.45 -0.39
N SER A 80 -10.66 -4.53 -0.99
CA SER A 80 -11.89 -4.85 -1.73
C SER A 80 -11.60 -5.67 -2.97
N GLN A 81 -10.54 -5.34 -3.72
CA GLN A 81 -10.12 -6.10 -4.89
C GLN A 81 -9.71 -7.53 -4.50
N ILE A 82 -8.87 -7.68 -3.47
CA ILE A 82 -8.47 -8.99 -2.94
C ILE A 82 -9.69 -9.79 -2.46
N HIS A 83 -10.60 -9.15 -1.74
CA HIS A 83 -11.83 -9.79 -1.25
C HIS A 83 -12.69 -10.30 -2.41
N ASN A 84 -12.96 -9.47 -3.41
CA ASN A 84 -13.75 -9.84 -4.58
C ASN A 84 -13.09 -10.98 -5.37
N LEU A 85 -11.77 -10.90 -5.59
CA LEU A 85 -10.99 -11.94 -6.27
C LEU A 85 -10.89 -13.24 -5.45
N THR A 86 -11.06 -13.19 -4.13
CA THR A 86 -11.03 -14.38 -3.26
C THR A 86 -12.40 -15.02 -3.10
N LEU A 87 -13.48 -14.24 -3.07
CA LEU A 87 -14.84 -14.74 -2.90
C LEU A 87 -15.37 -15.38 -4.18
N CYS A 88 -15.22 -14.70 -5.32
CA CYS A 88 -15.76 -15.14 -6.60
C CYS A 88 -15.31 -16.58 -6.96
N PRO A 89 -14.02 -16.97 -6.85
CA PRO A 89 -13.60 -18.33 -7.15
C PRO A 89 -14.09 -19.38 -6.14
N LYS A 90 -14.32 -19.02 -4.87
CA LYS A 90 -14.75 -19.98 -3.84
C LYS A 90 -16.19 -20.44 -4.07
N GLU A 91 -17.06 -19.54 -4.51
CA GLU A 91 -18.45 -19.86 -4.83
C GLU A 91 -18.54 -20.70 -6.11
N VAL A 92 -17.82 -20.30 -7.16
CA VAL A 92 -17.78 -21.06 -8.43
C VAL A 92 -17.18 -22.45 -8.23
N VAL A 93 -16.17 -22.62 -7.37
CA VAL A 93 -15.61 -23.95 -7.03
C VAL A 93 -16.61 -24.83 -6.27
N LYS A 94 -17.41 -24.26 -5.35
CA LYS A 94 -18.45 -25.00 -4.64
C LYS A 94 -19.57 -25.44 -5.59
N GLU A 95 -20.02 -24.54 -6.47
CA GLU A 95 -21.03 -24.88 -7.48
C GLU A 95 -20.54 -25.93 -8.48
N GLU A 96 -19.27 -25.88 -8.86
CA GLU A 96 -18.65 -26.87 -9.74
C GLU A 96 -18.56 -28.26 -9.08
N GLN A 97 -18.37 -28.35 -7.76
CA GLN A 97 -18.40 -29.62 -7.03
C GLN A 97 -19.82 -30.24 -6.99
N ILE A 98 -20.85 -29.40 -6.89
CA ILE A 98 -22.25 -29.86 -6.79
C ILE A 98 -22.83 -30.18 -8.17
N LYS A 99 -22.52 -29.37 -9.19
CA LYS A 99 -23.02 -29.53 -10.57
C LYS A 99 -21.90 -29.25 -11.56
N PRO A 100 -21.10 -30.24 -11.95
CA PRO A 100 -19.96 -30.03 -12.84
C PRO A 100 -20.39 -29.45 -14.19
N LYS A 101 -19.73 -28.39 -14.68
CA LYS A 101 -20.00 -27.81 -16.00
C LYS A 101 -18.73 -27.30 -16.66
N THR A 102 -18.48 -27.70 -17.91
CA THR A 102 -17.24 -27.38 -18.64
C THR A 102 -16.98 -25.88 -18.79
N SER A 103 -18.04 -25.07 -18.96
CA SER A 103 -17.93 -23.60 -19.05
C SER A 103 -17.40 -22.97 -17.76
N ARG A 104 -17.85 -23.46 -16.59
CA ARG A 104 -17.40 -22.95 -15.28
C ARG A 104 -15.95 -23.33 -14.99
N ARG A 105 -15.51 -24.53 -15.40
CA ARG A 105 -14.09 -24.92 -15.30
C ARG A 105 -13.18 -23.97 -16.07
N GLN A 106 -13.61 -23.54 -17.25
CA GLN A 106 -12.87 -22.57 -18.06
C GLN A 106 -12.79 -21.19 -17.37
N GLU A 107 -13.87 -20.72 -16.75
CA GLU A 107 -13.86 -19.47 -15.96
C GLU A 107 -12.96 -19.55 -14.73
N ILE A 108 -12.97 -20.67 -14.00
CA ILE A 108 -12.06 -20.91 -12.85
C ILE A 108 -10.60 -20.87 -13.32
N ILE A 109 -10.27 -21.54 -14.43
CA ILE A 109 -8.90 -21.57 -14.98
C ILE A 109 -8.48 -20.16 -15.42
N LYS A 110 -9.36 -19.43 -16.10
CA LYS A 110 -9.09 -18.05 -16.53
C LYS A 110 -8.83 -17.13 -15.35
N THR A 111 -9.66 -17.19 -14.31
CA THR A 111 -9.52 -16.36 -13.11
C THR A 111 -8.24 -16.71 -12.34
N ARG A 112 -7.89 -18.00 -12.25
CA ARG A 112 -6.61 -18.44 -11.66
C ARG A 112 -5.41 -17.96 -12.47
N ALA A 113 -5.49 -17.96 -13.79
CA ALA A 113 -4.43 -17.45 -14.65
C ALA A 113 -4.26 -15.93 -14.51
N GLU A 114 -5.35 -15.16 -14.37
CA GLU A 114 -5.31 -13.72 -14.12
C GLU A 114 -4.67 -13.39 -12.76
N ILE A 115 -5.03 -14.11 -11.70
CA ILE A 115 -4.39 -14.00 -10.37
C ILE A 115 -2.90 -14.33 -10.47
N ASN A 116 -2.56 -15.46 -11.09
CA ASN A 116 -1.19 -15.91 -11.29
C ASN A 116 -0.39 -15.03 -12.27
N ALA A 117 -0.99 -14.10 -13.01
CA ALA A 117 -0.29 -13.14 -13.86
C ALA A 117 0.09 -11.85 -13.11
N ILE A 118 -0.62 -11.54 -12.02
CA ILE A 118 -0.35 -10.38 -11.16
C ILE A 118 0.85 -10.65 -10.24
N GLU A 119 0.99 -11.88 -9.74
CA GLU A 119 2.07 -12.31 -8.86
C GLU A 119 3.49 -12.26 -9.50
N PRO A 120 3.75 -12.83 -10.69
CA PRO A 120 5.06 -12.81 -11.34
C PRO A 120 5.44 -11.44 -11.91
N LYS A 121 4.47 -10.60 -12.32
CA LYS A 121 4.79 -9.21 -12.72
C LYS A 121 5.34 -8.41 -11.54
N THR A 122 4.90 -8.72 -10.33
CA THR A 122 5.35 -8.07 -9.10
C THR A 122 6.71 -8.66 -8.66
N GLN A 123 6.87 -9.98 -8.69
CA GLN A 123 8.16 -10.65 -8.39
C GLN A 123 9.26 -10.28 -9.40
N HIS A 124 8.96 -10.25 -10.70
CA HIS A 124 9.92 -9.85 -11.73
C HIS A 124 10.34 -8.37 -11.59
N ARG A 125 9.40 -7.48 -11.21
CA ARG A 125 9.74 -6.08 -10.91
C ARG A 125 10.63 -5.95 -9.68
N LEU A 126 10.40 -6.74 -8.63
CA LEU A 126 11.26 -6.81 -7.44
C LEU A 126 12.66 -7.33 -7.78
N MET A 127 12.76 -8.45 -8.49
CA MET A 127 14.06 -9.01 -8.94
C MET A 127 14.85 -8.03 -9.81
N LYS A 128 14.18 -7.31 -10.72
CA LYS A 128 14.83 -6.30 -11.56
C LYS A 128 15.32 -5.09 -10.74
N LEU A 129 14.57 -4.71 -9.70
CA LEU A 129 14.94 -3.65 -8.77
C LEU A 129 16.16 -4.07 -7.93
N GLU A 130 16.13 -5.28 -7.36
CA GLU A 130 17.22 -5.87 -6.57
C GLU A 130 18.51 -6.01 -7.40
N ALA A 131 18.40 -6.51 -8.63
CA ALA A 131 19.53 -6.58 -9.56
C ALA A 131 20.10 -5.19 -9.90
N GLY A 132 19.25 -4.17 -10.01
CA GLY A 132 19.67 -2.78 -10.20
C GLY A 132 20.42 -2.23 -8.99
N TYR A 133 19.91 -2.45 -7.78
CA TYR A 133 20.57 -2.02 -6.54
C TYR A 133 21.93 -2.70 -6.34
N LEU A 134 22.03 -4.00 -6.60
CA LEU A 134 23.29 -4.75 -6.47
C LEU A 134 24.36 -4.26 -7.45
N LYS A 135 23.95 -3.85 -8.67
CA LYS A 135 24.86 -3.29 -9.68
C LYS A 135 25.43 -1.93 -9.26
N GLU A 136 24.64 -1.10 -8.59
CA GLU A 136 25.13 0.19 -8.09
C GLU A 136 26.03 0.02 -6.86
N LEU A 137 25.71 -0.92 -5.96
CA LEU A 137 26.56 -1.24 -4.80
C LEU A 137 27.93 -1.79 -5.23
N THR A 138 27.98 -2.65 -6.25
CA THR A 138 29.24 -3.20 -6.77
C THR A 138 30.11 -2.14 -7.46
N LYS A 139 29.52 -1.11 -8.07
CA LYS A 139 30.30 0.03 -8.60
C LYS A 139 30.91 0.89 -7.48
N LEU A 140 30.19 1.06 -6.37
CA LEU A 140 30.64 1.82 -5.21
C LEU A 140 31.75 1.12 -4.41
N ILE A 141 31.80 -0.21 -4.44
CA ILE A 141 32.80 -1.02 -3.73
C ILE A 141 34.09 -1.17 -4.53
N ASN A 142 34.02 -1.14 -5.86
CA ASN A 142 35.15 -1.37 -6.76
C ASN A 142 35.83 -0.08 -7.26
N HIS A 143 35.56 1.06 -6.64
CA HIS A 143 36.18 2.36 -6.94
C HIS A 143 36.67 3.02 -5.65
#